data_AF-A0A382X478-F1
#
_entry.id   AF-A0A382X478-F1
#
_cell.length_a   1.000
_cell.length_b   1.000
_cell.length_c   1.000
_cell.angle_alpha   90.00
_cell.angle_beta   90.00
_cell.angle_gamma   90.00
#
_symmetry.space_group_name_H-M   'P 1'
#
loop_
_entity.id
_entity.type
_entity.pdbx_description
1 polymer ?
#
loop_
_entity_poly.entity_id
_entity_poly.type
_entity_poly.pdbx_seq_one_letter_code
_entity_poly.pdbx_strand_id
1 'polypeptide(L)'
;MNRNVEVGSVAEAYLELLASRNIEYFFGNGGTDFAPIIEAYAKRVSQEQPLPRPITVPHEVTAVAMAHGYAMITGRPQVVMVHTTPGTANATSGVINAFRSNIP
;
A
#
# COMPACT_ATOMS: atom_id res chain seq x y z
N MET A 1 -8.87 -7.42 -20.02
CA MET A 1 -9.68 -8.59 -19.61
C MET A 1 -10.33 -8.24 -18.28
N ASN A 2 -11.65 -8.19 -18.20
CA ASN A 2 -12.35 -7.89 -16.96
C ASN A 2 -12.41 -9.16 -16.10
N ARG A 3 -11.86 -9.11 -14.89
CA ARG A 3 -11.92 -10.18 -13.90
C ARG A 3 -12.88 -9.74 -12.80
N ASN A 4 -13.94 -10.52 -12.58
CA ASN A 4 -14.82 -10.34 -11.43
C ASN A 4 -14.29 -11.17 -10.27
N VAL A 5 -14.20 -10.58 -9.08
CA VAL A 5 -13.77 -11.26 -7.86
C VAL A 5 -14.82 -11.04 -6.79
N GLU A 6 -15.26 -12.13 -6.16
CA GLU A 6 -16.18 -12.08 -5.03
C GLU A 6 -15.39 -11.69 -3.78
N VAL A 7 -15.81 -10.62 -3.11
CA VAL A 7 -15.13 -10.07 -1.92
C VAL A 7 -16.14 -9.76 -0.82
N GLY A 8 -15.74 -9.97 0.44
CA GLY A 8 -16.60 -9.68 1.59
C GLY A 8 -16.58 -8.22 2.05
N SER A 9 -15.62 -7.42 1.59
CA SER A 9 -15.43 -6.03 1.99
C SER A 9 -14.64 -5.21 0.96
N VAL A 10 -14.67 -3.89 1.11
CA VAL A 10 -13.85 -2.98 0.29
C VAL A 10 -12.35 -3.21 0.52
N ALA A 11 -11.94 -3.54 1.75
CA ALA A 11 -10.56 -3.86 2.07
C ALA A 11 -10.07 -5.12 1.34
N GLU A 12 -10.92 -6.15 1.24
CA GLU A 12 -10.62 -7.35 0.45
C GLU A 12 -10.50 -7.03 -1.05
N ALA A 13 -11.39 -6.22 -1.62
CA ALA A 13 -11.28 -5.76 -3.01
C ALA A 13 -9.99 -4.97 -3.25
N TYR A 14 -9.61 -4.10 -2.31
CA TYR A 14 -8.40 -3.30 -2.43
C TYR A 14 -7.15 -4.18 -2.44
N LEU A 15 -7.03 -5.12 -1.51
CA LEU A 15 -5.90 -6.07 -1.47
C LEU A 15 -5.82 -6.96 -2.71
N GLU A 16 -6.96 -7.45 -3.21
CA GLU A 16 -7.01 -8.20 -4.48
C GLU A 16 -6.53 -7.34 -5.66
N LEU A 17 -6.94 -6.06 -5.70
CA LEU A 17 -6.49 -5.15 -6.75
C LEU A 17 -4.97 -4.96 -6.70
N LEU A 18 -4.39 -4.75 -5.51
CA LEU A 18 -2.95 -4.60 -5.34
C LEU A 18 -2.20 -5.87 -5.79
N ALA A 19 -2.66 -7.04 -5.37
CA ALA A 19 -2.08 -8.32 -5.78
C ALA A 19 -2.17 -8.52 -7.30
N SER A 20 -3.32 -8.21 -7.92
CA SER A 20 -3.51 -8.31 -9.38
C SER A 20 -2.62 -7.37 -10.20
N ARG A 21 -2.13 -6.29 -9.57
CA ARG A 21 -1.21 -5.32 -10.17
C ARG A 21 0.26 -5.64 -9.86
N ASN A 22 0.55 -6.79 -9.27
CA ASN A 22 1.89 -7.24 -8.89
C ASN A 22 2.61 -6.24 -7.96
N ILE A 23 1.86 -5.57 -7.08
CA ILE A 23 2.46 -4.76 -6.01
C ILE A 23 3.15 -5.71 -5.04
N GLU A 24 4.47 -5.57 -4.89
CA GLU A 24 5.25 -6.47 -4.03
C GLU A 24 5.19 -6.06 -2.56
N TYR A 25 5.23 -4.75 -2.29
CA TYR A 25 5.24 -4.21 -0.92
C TYR A 25 4.14 -3.19 -0.67
N PHE A 26 3.62 -3.28 0.55
CA PHE A 26 2.66 -2.37 1.14
C PHE A 26 3.31 -1.68 2.35
N PHE A 27 3.71 -0.42 2.24
CA PHE A 27 4.36 0.30 3.34
C PHE A 27 3.30 0.98 4.22
N GLY A 28 3.16 0.52 5.46
CA GLY A 28 2.14 1.00 6.38
C GLY A 28 2.71 1.82 7.52
N ASN A 29 2.34 3.10 7.60
CA ASN A 29 2.41 3.89 8.83
C ASN A 29 1.08 3.77 9.57
N GLY A 30 1.03 2.81 10.50
CA GLY A 30 -0.21 2.33 11.11
C GLY A 30 -0.97 3.38 11.94
N GLY A 31 -2.28 3.21 12.00
CA GLY A 31 -3.20 3.94 12.87
C GLY A 31 -4.55 3.23 12.99
N THR A 32 -5.51 3.83 13.69
CA THR A 32 -6.79 3.17 14.02
C THR A 32 -7.62 2.78 12.79
N ASP A 33 -7.44 3.47 11.66
CA ASP A 33 -8.20 3.21 10.42
C ASP A 33 -7.71 1.97 9.66
N PHE A 34 -6.66 1.31 10.15
CA PHE A 34 -6.08 0.13 9.49
C PHE A 34 -6.85 -1.16 9.76
N ALA A 35 -7.75 -1.18 10.76
CA ALA A 35 -8.44 -2.40 11.19
C ALA A 35 -9.10 -3.17 10.01
N PRO A 36 -9.85 -2.55 9.09
CA PRO A 36 -10.45 -3.27 7.96
C PRO A 36 -9.41 -3.91 7.03
N ILE A 37 -8.27 -3.24 6.80
CA ILE A 37 -7.17 -3.76 5.98
C ILE A 37 -6.50 -4.94 6.70
N ILE A 38 -6.25 -4.82 8.01
CA ILE A 38 -5.63 -5.88 8.82
C ILE A 38 -6.52 -7.13 8.85
N GLU A 39 -7.82 -6.96 9.09
CA GLU A 39 -8.80 -8.06 9.10
C GLU A 39 -8.88 -8.76 7.73
N ALA A 40 -9.00 -7.99 6.65
CA ALA A 40 -9.02 -8.52 5.28
C ALA A 40 -7.71 -9.23 4.93
N TYR A 41 -6.57 -8.68 5.35
CA TYR A 41 -5.25 -9.26 5.13
C TYR A 41 -5.13 -10.61 5.86
N ALA A 42 -5.49 -10.65 7.15
CA ALA A 42 -5.45 -11.88 7.94
C ALA A 42 -6.35 -12.99 7.35
N LYS A 43 -7.56 -12.63 6.90
CA LYS A 43 -8.48 -13.55 6.21
C LYS A 43 -7.90 -14.09 4.90
N ARG A 44 -7.27 -13.25 4.07
CA ARG A 44 -6.67 -13.70 2.81
C ARG A 44 -5.43 -14.56 3.03
N VAL A 45 -4.63 -14.27 4.07
CA VAL A 45 -3.51 -15.11 4.49
C VAL A 45 -4.00 -16.51 4.88
N SER A 46 -5.07 -16.63 5.66
CA SER A 46 -5.60 -17.95 6.06
C SER A 46 -6.21 -18.75 4.90
N GLN A 47 -6.49 -18.08 3.77
CA GLN A 47 -6.98 -18.68 2.53
C GLN A 47 -5.87 -18.90 1.49
N GLU A 48 -4.60 -18.66 1.86
CA GLU A 48 -3.43 -18.79 0.98
C GLU A 48 -3.53 -17.96 -0.31
N GLN A 49 -4.21 -16.80 -0.24
CA GLN A 49 -4.39 -15.93 -1.40
C GLN A 49 -3.19 -14.99 -1.61
N PRO A 50 -2.85 -14.65 -2.86
CA PRO A 50 -1.79 -13.70 -3.17
C PRO A 50 -2.03 -12.33 -2.53
N LEU A 51 -1.00 -11.77 -1.91
CA LEU A 51 -1.04 -10.50 -1.18
C LEU A 51 0.29 -9.75 -1.32
N PRO A 52 0.28 -8.40 -1.37
CA PRO A 52 1.50 -7.61 -1.20
C PRO A 52 2.04 -7.81 0.22
N ARG A 53 3.37 -7.88 0.39
CA ARG A 53 3.97 -8.04 1.72
C ARG A 53 3.93 -6.71 2.49
N PRO A 54 3.30 -6.65 3.68
CA PRO A 54 3.24 -5.44 4.49
C PRO A 54 4.59 -5.18 5.14
N ILE A 55 5.02 -3.91 5.10
CA ILE A 55 6.18 -3.38 5.80
C ILE A 55 5.68 -2.31 6.76
N THR A 56 5.81 -2.56 8.06
CA THR A 56 5.46 -1.56 9.08
C THR A 56 6.56 -0.50 9.12
N VAL A 57 6.18 0.76 8.89
CA VAL A 57 7.10 1.90 8.88
C VAL A 57 6.65 2.94 9.91
N PRO A 58 7.44 3.21 10.97
CA PRO A 58 7.02 4.10 12.06
C PRO A 58 6.78 5.57 11.66
N HIS A 59 7.21 6.00 10.48
CA HIS A 59 7.11 7.39 10.04
C HIS A 59 6.81 7.51 8.54
N GLU A 60 5.92 8.42 8.15
CA GLU A 60 5.38 8.54 6.79
C GLU A 60 6.44 9.02 5.80
N VAL A 61 7.28 10.00 6.20
CA VAL A 61 8.41 10.46 5.38
C VAL A 61 9.32 9.28 4.97
N THR A 62 9.65 8.40 5.92
CA THR A 62 10.44 7.20 5.65
C THR A 62 9.68 6.24 4.75
N ALA A 63 8.39 6.02 4.99
CA ALA A 63 7.55 5.13 4.19
C ALA A 63 7.51 5.56 2.72
N VAL A 64 7.31 6.85 2.46
CA VAL A 64 7.31 7.41 1.10
C VAL A 64 8.71 7.37 0.48
N ALA A 65 9.77 7.66 1.23
CA ALA A 65 11.14 7.56 0.71
C ALA A 65 11.53 6.12 0.31
N MET A 66 11.13 5.13 1.10
CA MET A 66 11.33 3.71 0.78
C MET A 66 10.59 3.31 -0.49
N ALA A 67 9.31 3.70 -0.61
CA ALA A 67 8.51 3.44 -1.81
C ALA A 67 9.12 4.10 -3.06
N HIS A 68 9.50 5.38 -2.96
CA HIS A 68 10.11 6.14 -4.06
C HIS A 68 11.41 5.47 -4.52
N GLY A 69 12.32 5.15 -3.60
CA GLY A 69 13.60 4.50 -3.92
C GLY A 69 13.40 3.14 -4.58
N TYR A 70 12.46 2.35 -4.09
CA TYR A 70 12.14 1.06 -4.66
C TYR A 70 11.63 1.17 -6.10
N ALA A 71 10.70 2.09 -6.35
CA ALA A 71 10.16 2.33 -7.68
C ALA A 71 11.23 2.84 -8.66
N MET A 72 12.14 3.71 -8.22
CA MET A 72 13.27 4.17 -9.05
C MET A 72 14.20 3.02 -9.50
N ILE A 73 14.52 2.09 -8.59
CA ILE A 73 15.48 1.03 -8.89
C ILE A 73 14.85 -0.13 -9.66
N THR A 74 13.59 -0.46 -9.34
CA THR A 74 12.93 -1.65 -9.91
C THR A 74 12.03 -1.34 -11.09
N GLY A 75 11.64 -0.09 -11.28
CA GLY A 75 10.60 0.31 -12.22
C GLY A 75 9.19 -0.17 -11.85
N ARG A 76 9.00 -0.72 -10.64
CA ARG A 76 7.72 -1.26 -10.18
C ARG A 76 7.01 -0.31 -9.21
N PRO A 77 5.70 -0.10 -9.36
CA PRO A 77 4.93 0.81 -8.52
C PRO A 77 4.79 0.28 -7.08
N GLN A 78 4.71 1.20 -6.13
CA GLN A 78 4.60 0.89 -4.71
C GLN A 78 3.36 1.53 -4.07
N VAL A 79 2.92 0.96 -2.94
CA VAL A 79 1.80 1.51 -2.15
C VAL A 79 2.30 1.92 -0.77
N VAL A 80 1.90 3.12 -0.37
CA VAL A 80 2.10 3.64 0.99
C VAL A 80 0.74 3.95 1.59
N MET A 81 0.46 3.42 2.78
CA MET A 81 -0.71 3.76 3.58
C MET A 81 -0.25 4.58 4.79
N VAL A 82 -0.91 5.72 5.02
CA VAL A 82 -0.61 6.66 6.11
C VAL A 82 -1.85 6.94 6.94
N HIS A 83 -1.67 7.24 8.21
CA HIS A 83 -2.76 7.51 9.14
C HIS A 83 -3.26 8.97 9.04
N THR A 84 -4.58 9.14 8.93
CA THR A 84 -5.35 10.40 8.86
C THR A 84 -4.57 11.68 8.50
N THR A 85 -4.84 12.81 9.17
CA THR A 85 -4.41 14.14 8.77
C THR A 85 -2.90 14.36 8.99
N PRO A 86 -2.31 14.05 10.16
CA PRO A 86 -0.87 14.27 10.37
C PRO A 86 -0.01 13.43 9.42
N GLY A 87 -0.40 12.17 9.19
CA GLY A 87 0.34 11.30 8.30
C GLY A 87 0.22 11.71 6.84
N THR A 88 -0.97 12.15 6.41
CA THR A 88 -1.15 12.72 5.06
C THR A 88 -0.27 13.97 4.86
N ALA A 89 -0.22 14.88 5.85
CA ALA A 89 0.63 16.06 5.78
C ALA A 89 2.12 15.69 5.69
N ASN A 90 2.59 14.75 6.51
CA ASN A 90 3.97 14.26 6.47
C ASN A 90 4.33 13.59 5.14
N ALA A 91 3.39 12.88 4.51
CA ALA A 91 3.61 12.21 3.22
C ALA A 91 3.66 13.16 2.02
N THR A 92 3.02 14.34 2.12
CA THR A 92 2.73 15.23 0.99
C THR A 92 3.99 15.64 0.23
N SER A 93 5.05 16.08 0.93
CA SER A 93 6.31 16.48 0.27
C SER A 93 6.94 15.34 -0.53
N GLY A 94 6.85 14.10 -0.03
CA GLY A 94 7.36 12.92 -0.73
C GLY A 94 6.54 12.59 -1.98
N VAL A 95 5.21 12.75 -1.93
CA VAL A 95 4.32 12.57 -3.09
C VAL A 95 4.60 13.63 -4.16
N ILE A 96 4.83 14.90 -3.76
CA ILE A 96 5.22 15.96 -4.69
C ILE A 96 6.54 15.62 -5.39
N ASN A 97 7.52 15.11 -4.64
CA ASN A 97 8.79 14.67 -5.23
C ASN A 97 8.59 13.50 -6.21
N ALA A 98 7.78 12.50 -5.86
CA ALA A 98 7.46 11.38 -6.76
C ALA A 98 6.82 11.88 -8.06
N PHE A 99 5.85 12.79 -7.97
CA PHE A 99 5.23 13.41 -9.14
C PHE A 99 6.23 14.17 -10.02
N ARG A 100 7.11 14.99 -9.42
CA ARG A 100 8.12 15.76 -10.16
C ARG A 100 9.17 14.87 -10.83
N SER A 101 9.48 13.73 -10.24
CA SER A 101 10.42 12.74 -10.78
C SER A 101 9.76 11.69 -11.69
N ASN A 102 8.45 11.79 -11.93
CA ASN A 102 7.67 10.83 -12.70
C ASN A 102 7.78 9.38 -12.18
N ILE A 103 7.77 9.25 -10.85
CA ILE A 103 7.84 7.97 -10.12
C ILE A 103 6.44 7.57 -9.64
N PRO A 104 5.95 6.36 -9.99
CA PRO A 104 4.62 5.90 -9.62
C PRO A 104 4.50 5.43 -8.17
#